data_AF-A0A524KZM8-F1
#
_entry.id   AF-A0A524KZM8-F1
#
_cell.length_a   1.000
_cell.length_b   1.000
_cell.length_c   1.000
_cell.angle_alpha   90.00
_cell.angle_beta   90.00
_cell.angle_gamma   90.00
#
_symmetry.space_group_name_H-M   'P 1'
#
loop_
_entity.id
_entity.type
_entity.pdbx_description
1 polymer ?
#
loop_
_entity_poly.entity_id
_entity_poly.type
_entity_poly.pdbx_seq_one_letter_code
_entity_poly.pdbx_strand_id
1 'polypeptide(L)'
;MQKTGFEKTVEEIFQERADVLYRTGEALSDALGKLTDIGKIVDSGIKSLHTLTGNEEPAAIGKLYASINEEISRYDRAREYAKLRYRYLIITREAMGFRRHTWVEEIYGIPPKRKHLSRTREHI
;
A
#
# COMPACT_ATOMS: atom_id res chain seq x y z
N MET A 1 37.68 27.12 12.09
CA MET A 1 37.20 26.32 13.22
C MET A 1 37.22 24.86 12.77
N GLN A 2 38.21 24.07 13.21
CA GLN A 2 38.25 22.64 12.85
C GLN A 2 37.18 21.92 13.68
N LYS A 3 36.16 21.35 13.03
CA LYS A 3 35.22 20.44 13.70
C LYS A 3 36.03 19.33 14.38
N THR A 4 35.89 19.19 15.69
CA THR A 4 36.57 18.14 16.46
C THR A 4 36.17 16.76 15.90
N GLY A 5 37.04 15.74 15.99
CA GLY A 5 36.73 14.41 15.45
C GLY A 5 35.39 13.85 15.93
N PHE A 6 35.01 14.19 17.17
CA PHE A 6 33.71 13.89 17.77
C PHE A 6 32.53 14.50 17.01
N GLU A 7 32.60 15.80 16.65
CA GLU A 7 31.52 16.47 15.91
C GLU A 7 31.28 15.84 14.55
N LYS A 8 32.34 15.40 13.87
CA LYS A 8 32.22 14.69 12.58
C LYS A 8 31.53 13.35 12.74
N THR A 9 31.90 12.55 13.73
CA THR A 9 31.25 11.26 13.99
C THR A 9 29.76 11.43 14.32
N VAL A 10 29.41 12.46 15.12
CA VAL A 10 28.01 12.76 15.42
C VAL A 10 27.24 13.14 14.16
N GLU A 11 27.82 13.97 13.29
CA GLU A 11 27.23 14.36 12.01
C GLU A 11 26.99 13.16 11.08
N GLU A 12 27.99 12.27 10.94
CA GLU A 12 27.88 11.04 10.16
C GLU A 12 26.73 10.14 10.67
N ILE A 13 26.64 9.95 11.99
CA ILE A 13 25.54 9.18 12.61
C ILE A 13 24.19 9.80 12.27
N PHE A 14 24.05 11.13 12.32
CA PHE A 14 22.77 11.77 11.99
C PHE A 14 22.41 11.61 10.51
N GLN A 15 23.38 11.73 9.61
CA GLN A 15 23.17 11.53 8.17
C GLN A 15 22.72 10.09 7.87
N GLU A 16 23.42 9.09 8.40
CA GLU A 16 23.08 7.69 8.19
C GLU A 16 21.67 7.36 8.71
N ARG A 17 21.29 7.90 9.88
CA ARG A 17 19.95 7.71 10.43
C ARG A 17 18.87 8.36 9.57
N ALA A 18 19.12 9.57 9.08
CA ALA A 18 18.20 10.26 8.18
C ALA A 18 17.99 9.48 6.88
N ASP A 19 19.07 8.97 6.29
CA ASP A 19 19.03 8.17 5.07
C ASP A 19 18.23 6.87 5.24
N VAL A 20 18.44 6.15 6.34
CA VAL A 20 17.70 4.91 6.62
C VAL A 20 16.21 5.19 6.81
N LEU A 21 15.85 6.26 7.53
CA LEU A 21 14.46 6.67 7.70
C LEU A 21 13.81 7.06 6.37
N TYR A 22 14.52 7.84 5.54
CA TYR A 22 14.06 8.23 4.22
C TYR A 22 13.75 7.01 3.36
N ARG A 23 14.73 6.10 3.20
CA ARG A 23 14.56 4.89 2.36
C ARG A 23 13.44 3.99 2.83
N THR A 24 13.25 3.88 4.14
CA THR A 24 12.19 3.04 4.70
C THR A 24 10.81 3.67 4.49
N GLY A 25 10.70 5.00 4.61
CA GLY A 25 9.49 5.75 4.27
C GLY A 25 9.15 5.68 2.77
N GLU A 26 10.14 5.87 1.91
CA GLU A 26 10.03 5.77 0.46
C GLU A 26 9.52 4.38 0.03
N ALA A 27 10.11 3.31 0.56
CA ALA A 27 9.67 1.94 0.25
C ALA A 27 8.22 1.66 0.65
N LEU A 28 7.72 2.28 1.73
CA LEU A 28 6.31 2.21 2.13
C LEU A 28 5.42 3.04 1.21
N SER A 29 5.84 4.26 0.87
CA SER A 29 5.15 5.13 -0.07
C SER A 29 4.96 4.43 -1.42
N ASP A 30 6.00 3.81 -1.96
CA ASP A 30 5.95 3.03 -3.20
C ASP A 30 4.98 1.85 -3.12
N ALA A 31 4.97 1.13 -1.98
CA ALA A 31 4.07 0.02 -1.76
C ALA A 31 2.60 0.48 -1.74
N LEU A 32 2.32 1.62 -1.09
CA LEU A 32 0.99 2.23 -1.04
C LEU A 32 0.57 2.80 -2.40
N GLY A 33 1.50 3.36 -3.17
CA GLY A 33 1.27 3.81 -4.55
C GLY A 33 0.79 2.66 -5.43
N LYS A 34 1.54 1.54 -5.43
CA LYS A 34 1.16 0.31 -6.16
C LYS A 34 -0.20 -0.22 -5.70
N LEU A 35 -0.47 -0.24 -4.39
CA LEU A 35 -1.75 -0.67 -3.85
C LEU A 35 -2.90 0.21 -4.35
N THR A 36 -2.69 1.53 -4.38
CA THR A 36 -3.66 2.52 -4.85
C THR A 36 -3.97 2.33 -6.33
N ASP A 37 -2.95 2.09 -7.15
CA ASP A 37 -3.14 1.90 -8.59
C ASP A 37 -3.88 0.62 -8.92
N ILE A 38 -3.58 -0.49 -8.23
CA ILE A 38 -4.38 -1.73 -8.35
C ILE A 38 -5.82 -1.48 -7.88
N GLY A 39 -6.00 -0.71 -6.80
CA GLY A 39 -7.32 -0.32 -6.29
C GLY A 39 -8.16 0.38 -7.36
N LYS A 40 -7.57 1.35 -8.09
CA LYS A 40 -8.23 2.04 -9.20
C LYS A 40 -8.65 1.09 -10.33
N ILE A 41 -7.82 0.09 -10.65
CA ILE A 41 -8.14 -0.92 -11.66
C ILE A 41 -9.36 -1.75 -11.22
N VAL A 42 -9.36 -2.21 -9.97
CA VAL A 42 -10.51 -2.94 -9.40
C VAL A 42 -11.78 -2.08 -9.43
N ASP A 43 -11.68 -0.81 -9.01
CA ASP A 43 -12.82 0.11 -8.98
C ASP A 43 -13.36 0.38 -10.40
N SER A 44 -12.47 0.52 -11.39
CA SER A 44 -12.88 0.63 -12.80
C SER A 44 -13.57 -0.63 -13.29
N GLY A 45 -13.06 -1.81 -12.95
CA GLY A 45 -13.67 -3.09 -13.34
C GLY A 45 -15.06 -3.26 -12.75
N ILE A 46 -15.24 -2.91 -11.47
CA ILE A 46 -16.55 -2.92 -10.79
C ILE A 46 -17.51 -1.94 -11.46
N LYS A 47 -17.06 -0.72 -11.81
CA LYS A 47 -17.89 0.23 -12.56
C LYS A 47 -18.33 -0.32 -13.91
N SER A 48 -17.42 -0.93 -14.67
CA SER A 48 -17.75 -1.56 -15.95
C SER A 48 -18.78 -2.68 -15.79
N LEU A 49 -18.69 -3.44 -14.69
CA LEU A 49 -19.67 -4.47 -14.35
C LEU A 49 -21.06 -3.88 -14.09
N HIS A 50 -21.15 -2.74 -13.39
CA HIS A 50 -22.43 -2.06 -13.13
C HIS A 50 -23.04 -1.41 -14.38
N THR A 51 -22.24 -1.08 -15.39
CA THR A 51 -22.74 -0.51 -16.66
C THR A 51 -23.26 -1.55 -17.65
N LEU A 52 -23.16 -2.84 -17.34
CA LEU A 52 -23.69 -3.91 -18.18
C LEU A 52 -25.21 -3.79 -18.28
N THR A 53 -25.73 -3.89 -19.50
CA THR A 53 -27.15 -3.65 -19.82
C THR A 53 -28.01 -4.92 -19.82
N GLY A 54 -27.38 -6.09 -19.59
CA GLY A 54 -28.05 -7.39 -19.56
C GLY A 54 -28.13 -8.09 -20.92
N ASN A 55 -27.63 -7.44 -21.99
CA ASN A 55 -27.52 -8.00 -23.34
C ASN A 55 -26.22 -8.77 -23.55
N GLU A 56 -25.33 -8.75 -22.57
CA GLU A 56 -24.00 -9.35 -22.68
C GLU A 56 -24.05 -10.85 -22.42
N GLU A 57 -23.24 -11.61 -23.16
CA GLU A 57 -23.20 -13.06 -23.00
C GLU A 57 -22.79 -13.45 -21.56
N PRO A 58 -23.49 -14.40 -20.92
CA PRO A 58 -23.16 -14.86 -19.57
C PRO A 58 -21.70 -15.31 -19.40
N ALA A 59 -21.09 -15.83 -20.48
CA ALA A 59 -19.69 -16.21 -20.51
C ALA A 59 -18.74 -14.99 -20.44
N ALA A 60 -19.08 -13.89 -21.10
CA ALA A 60 -18.31 -12.65 -21.08
C ALA A 60 -18.37 -11.98 -19.71
N ILE A 61 -19.58 -11.93 -19.10
CA ILE A 61 -19.78 -11.47 -17.73
C ILE A 61 -18.94 -12.33 -16.77
N GLY A 62 -18.98 -13.64 -16.96
CA GLY A 62 -18.21 -14.59 -16.17
C GLY A 62 -16.69 -14.37 -16.21
N LYS A 63 -16.14 -14.05 -17.38
CA LYS A 63 -14.72 -13.70 -17.55
C LYS A 63 -14.38 -12.38 -16.86
N LEU A 64 -15.27 -11.38 -16.95
CA LEU A 64 -15.08 -10.09 -16.28
C LEU A 64 -15.04 -10.24 -14.75
N TYR A 65 -15.96 -11.00 -14.15
CA TYR A 65 -15.92 -11.32 -12.71
C TYR A 65 -14.61 -11.99 -12.30
N ALA A 66 -14.15 -12.97 -13.08
CA ALA A 66 -12.90 -13.67 -12.80
C ALA A 66 -11.69 -12.73 -12.84
N SER A 67 -11.62 -11.86 -13.86
CA SER A 67 -10.56 -10.85 -13.99
C SER A 67 -10.56 -9.86 -12.82
N ILE A 68 -11.73 -9.35 -12.41
CA ILE A 68 -11.83 -8.45 -11.25
C ILE A 68 -11.37 -9.16 -9.96
N ASN A 69 -11.77 -10.42 -9.76
CA ASN A 69 -11.35 -11.21 -8.60
C ASN A 69 -9.84 -11.51 -8.58
N GLU A 70 -9.23 -11.65 -9.75
CA GLU A 70 -7.77 -11.76 -9.86
C GLU A 70 -7.09 -10.45 -9.43
N GLU A 71 -7.59 -9.30 -9.88
CA GLU A 71 -7.08 -7.99 -9.45
C GLU A 71 -7.30 -7.72 -7.96
N ILE A 72 -8.43 -8.15 -7.38
CA ILE A 72 -8.65 -8.13 -5.93
C ILE A 72 -7.59 -8.98 -5.20
N SER A 73 -7.25 -10.14 -5.75
CA SER A 73 -6.20 -10.99 -5.17
C SER A 73 -4.81 -10.33 -5.27
N ARG A 74 -4.53 -9.62 -6.37
CA ARG A 74 -3.31 -8.82 -6.53
C ARG A 74 -3.27 -7.66 -5.54
N TYR A 75 -4.40 -6.98 -5.34
CA TYR A 75 -4.57 -5.92 -4.36
C TYR A 75 -4.25 -6.41 -2.95
N ASP A 76 -4.82 -7.56 -2.55
CA ASP A 76 -4.59 -8.13 -1.24
C ASP A 76 -3.12 -8.51 -1.00
N ARG A 77 -2.44 -9.05 -2.02
CA ARG A 77 -0.99 -9.31 -1.94
C ARG A 77 -0.19 -8.03 -1.79
N ALA A 78 -0.50 -6.99 -2.57
CA ALA A 78 0.14 -5.68 -2.45
C ALA A 78 -0.10 -5.05 -1.06
N ARG A 79 -1.29 -5.27 -0.50
CA ARG A 79 -1.65 -4.80 0.83
C ARG A 79 -0.82 -5.45 1.93
N GLU A 80 -0.62 -6.76 1.88
CA GLU A 80 0.25 -7.45 2.85
C GLU A 80 1.71 -7.01 2.71
N TYR A 81 2.17 -6.69 1.50
CA TYR A 81 3.48 -6.09 1.29
C TYR A 81 3.59 -4.67 1.89
N ALA A 82 2.57 -3.82 1.71
CA ALA A 82 2.52 -2.50 2.34
C ALA A 82 2.54 -2.59 3.88
N LYS A 83 1.84 -3.56 4.47
CA LYS A 83 1.90 -3.84 5.91
C LYS A 83 3.28 -4.22 6.39
N LEU A 84 4.01 -5.03 5.63
CA LEU A 84 5.38 -5.39 5.95
C LEU A 84 6.28 -4.14 5.96
N ARG A 85 6.17 -3.29 4.93
CA ARG A 85 6.93 -2.03 4.86
C ARG A 85 6.56 -1.05 5.96
N TYR A 86 5.29 -0.97 6.33
CA TYR A 86 4.81 -0.17 7.44
C TYR A 86 5.47 -0.61 8.76
N ARG A 87 5.50 -1.92 9.03
CA ARG A 87 6.17 -2.46 10.21
C ARG A 87 7.66 -2.14 10.23
N TYR A 88 8.35 -2.22 9.09
CA TYR A 88 9.76 -1.81 9.01
C TYR A 88 9.94 -0.34 9.35
N LEU A 89 9.08 0.54 8.86
CA LEU A 89 9.13 1.97 9.17
C LEU A 89 9.01 2.22 10.68
N ILE A 90 8.06 1.53 11.34
CA ILE A 90 7.87 1.61 12.79
C ILE A 90 9.10 1.12 13.55
N ILE A 91 9.62 -0.07 13.22
CA ILE A 91 10.80 -0.65 13.87
C ILE A 91 12.02 0.26 13.70
N THR A 92 12.25 0.77 12.49
CA THR A 92 13.35 1.70 12.22
C THR A 92 13.21 2.98 13.05
N ARG A 93 12.00 3.55 13.16
CA ARG A 93 11.74 4.71 14.02
C ARG A 93 12.01 4.40 15.50
N GLU A 94 11.56 3.26 15.99
CA GLU A 94 11.78 2.85 17.38
C GLU A 94 13.26 2.64 17.70
N ALA A 95 14.03 2.06 16.77
CA ALA A 95 15.47 1.92 16.88
C ALA A 95 16.21 3.27 16.96
N MET A 96 15.62 4.33 16.39
CA MET A 96 16.12 5.71 16.51
C MET A 96 15.58 6.46 17.75
N GLY A 97 14.78 5.81 18.58
CA GLY A 97 14.24 6.36 19.83
C GLY A 97 12.87 7.02 19.72
N PHE A 98 12.21 6.97 18.56
CA PHE A 98 10.85 7.49 18.41
C PHE A 98 9.83 6.54 19.04
N ARG A 99 9.01 7.02 19.98
CA ARG A 99 8.00 6.21 20.69
C ARG A 99 6.56 6.45 20.26
N ARG A 100 6.29 7.56 19.55
CA ARG A 100 4.95 7.94 19.08
C ARG A 100 4.90 7.90 17.57
N HIS A 101 3.83 7.31 17.04
CA HIS A 101 3.66 7.04 15.61
C HIS A 101 2.35 7.60 15.04
N THR A 102 1.69 8.52 15.74
CA THR A 102 0.39 9.11 15.35
C THR A 102 0.40 9.62 13.90
N TRP A 103 1.43 10.39 13.53
CA TRP A 103 1.58 10.91 12.17
C TRP A 103 1.88 9.83 11.12
N VAL A 104 2.43 8.68 11.53
CA VAL A 104 2.70 7.56 10.60
C VAL A 104 1.38 6.91 10.19
N GLU A 105 0.46 6.73 11.13
CA GLU A 105 -0.88 6.19 10.84
C GLU A 105 -1.68 7.15 9.95
N GLU A 106 -1.58 8.45 10.19
CA GLU A 106 -2.27 9.47 9.39
C GLU A 106 -1.73 9.55 7.96
N ILE A 107 -0.41 9.55 7.78
CA ILE A 107 0.23 9.72 6.46
C ILE A 107 0.24 8.40 5.66
N TYR A 108 0.49 7.27 6.32
CA TYR A 108 0.72 5.97 5.67
C TYR A 108 -0.35 4.93 5.99
N GLY A 109 -1.56 5.38 6.35
CA GLY A 109 -2.69 4.52 6.66
C GLY A 109 -2.95 3.50 5.55
N ILE A 110 -2.90 2.22 5.90
CA ILE A 110 -3.10 1.14 4.93
C ILE A 110 -4.60 0.91 4.72
N PRO A 111 -5.12 1.01 3.48
CA PRO A 111 -6.52 0.76 3.18
C PRO A 111 -7.00 -0.63 3.63
N PRO A 112 -8.31 -0.83 3.83
CA PRO A 112 -8.87 -2.13 4.20
C PRO A 112 -8.71 -3.18 3.10
N LYS A 113 -8.83 -4.46 3.48
CA LYS A 113 -8.85 -5.59 2.55
C LYS A 113 -10.11 -5.53 1.68
N ARG A 114 -10.02 -5.93 0.41
CA ARG A 114 -11.17 -6.03 -0.49
C ARG A 114 -11.72 -7.46 -0.48
N LYS A 115 -13.04 -7.60 -0.66
CA LYS A 115 -13.70 -8.91 -0.74
C LYS A 115 -13.85 -9.31 -2.20
N HIS A 116 -13.65 -10.59 -2.51
CA HIS A 116 -14.00 -11.13 -3.81
C HIS A 116 -15.49 -10.94 -4.10
N LEU A 117 -15.79 -10.65 -5.36
CA LEU A 117 -17.14 -10.57 -5.86
C LEU A 117 -17.75 -11.97 -5.95
N SER A 118 -18.93 -12.14 -5.38
CA SER A 118 -19.78 -13.32 -5.59
C SER A 118 -20.63 -13.11 -6.85
N ARG A 119 -20.89 -14.20 -7.59
CA ARG A 119 -21.85 -14.20 -8.71
C ARG A 119 -23.32 -14.15 -8.25
N THR A 120 -23.57 -14.36 -6.97
CA THR A 120 -24.93 -14.37 -6.43
C THR A 120 -25.47 -12.95 -6.49
N ARG A 121 -26.53 -12.75 -7.28
CA ARG A 121 -27.35 -11.55 -7.32
C ARG A 121 -27.85 -11.22 -5.91
N GLU A 122 -27.10 -10.47 -5.12
CA GLU A 122 -27.67 -9.82 -3.94
C GLU A 122 -27.61 -8.30 -4.00
N HIS A 123 -26.89 -7.73 -4.96
CA HIS A 123 -26.94 -6.30 -5.23
C HIS A 123 -26.83 -6.03 -6.74
N ILE A 124 -27.93 -6.28 -7.46
CA ILE A 124 -28.31 -5.48 -8.63
C ILE A 124 -29.29 -4.44 -8.11
#